data_AF-A0A241QAF5-F1
#
_entry.id   AF-A0A241QAF5-F1
#
_cell.length_a   1.000
_cell.length_b   1.000
_cell.length_c   1.000
_cell.angle_alpha   90.00
_cell.angle_beta   90.00
_cell.angle_gamma   90.00
#
_symmetry.space_group_name_H-M   'P 1'
#
loop_
_entity.id
_entity.type
_entity.pdbx_description
1 polymer ?
#
loop_
_entity_poly.entity_id
_entity_poly.type
_entity_poly.pdbx_seq_one_letter_code
_entity_poly.pdbx_strand_id
1 'polypeptide(L)'
;MRLRHLLLIAAVLFCPAISHAVTCSVSNVQPINLGSVNPLSATGATSSMTFSYTCTKELGDALAGINLCFNIGASAVSGQVTPRNMSLSGTPASTLAYQLYQDSGRTKVWGSQYQSGTTFPMVQLNLLNLTPVTGSLTVSAQIVTPQTAAVPGNYQDNYTTATALVTLNPGLLFPPTTCGDTVAARLPFTVSATVSKQCNITSATDISFAPARATGRNLTASNTVGVACSNNTPYTIGLQPSNGNTAGSGVMAGTGSNTDKVPYQLSSTPGPSGTVWGNTSLNTVAGNGTGTTTTYPVYATVPSANYTPDNYADTVTIAVTY
;
A
#
# COMPACT_ATOMS: atom_id res chain seq x y z
N MET A 1 19.79 67.70 23.58
CA MET A 1 19.49 66.80 22.44
C MET A 1 20.39 65.56 22.36
N ARG A 2 21.63 65.57 22.89
CA ARG A 2 22.57 64.43 22.77
C ARG A 2 22.32 63.25 23.73
N LEU A 3 21.71 63.47 24.90
CA LEU A 3 21.47 62.39 25.88
C LEU A 3 20.34 61.42 25.46
N ARG A 4 19.31 61.92 24.75
CA ARG A 4 18.21 61.12 24.19
C ARG A 4 18.68 60.15 23.09
N HIS A 5 19.68 60.54 22.31
CA HIS A 5 20.26 59.68 21.26
C HIS A 5 21.22 58.63 21.84
N LEU A 6 21.95 58.94 22.91
CA LEU A 6 22.75 57.95 23.64
C LEU A 6 21.88 56.88 24.34
N LEU A 7 20.72 57.26 24.90
CA LEU A 7 19.76 56.32 25.48
C LEU A 7 19.10 55.40 24.44
N LEU A 8 18.83 55.90 23.23
CA LEU A 8 18.31 55.09 22.12
C LEU A 8 19.35 54.09 21.59
N ILE A 9 20.63 54.49 21.48
CA ILE A 9 21.72 53.59 21.05
C ILE A 9 22.00 52.53 22.13
N ALA A 10 21.99 52.91 23.42
CA ALA A 10 22.12 51.96 24.51
C ALA A 10 20.95 50.98 24.61
N ALA A 11 19.72 51.41 24.32
CA ALA A 11 18.53 50.55 24.29
C ALA A 11 18.54 49.55 23.11
N VAL A 12 19.14 49.91 21.97
CA VAL A 12 19.33 48.98 20.84
C VAL A 12 20.48 47.99 21.12
N LEU A 13 21.53 48.39 21.84
CA LEU A 13 22.64 47.52 22.27
C LEU A 13 22.27 46.56 23.41
N PHE A 14 21.22 46.86 24.19
CA PHE A 14 20.72 46.01 25.27
C PHE A 14 19.43 45.25 24.93
N CYS A 15 19.01 45.23 23.67
CA CYS A 15 17.95 44.34 23.22
C CYS A 15 18.60 43.03 22.78
N PRO A 16 18.56 41.94 23.57
CA PRO A 16 19.00 40.64 23.11
C PRO A 16 18.00 40.16 22.05
N ALA A 17 18.17 40.62 20.81
CA ALA A 17 17.67 39.86 19.69
C ALA A 17 18.36 38.50 19.78
N ILE A 18 17.58 37.44 19.91
CA ILE A 18 18.07 36.06 19.88
C ILE A 18 18.66 35.85 18.48
N SER A 19 19.92 36.22 18.30
CA SER A 19 20.66 36.04 17.06
C SER A 19 20.88 34.55 16.90
N HIS A 20 20.16 33.93 15.96
CA HIS A 20 20.40 32.53 15.62
C HIS A 20 21.70 32.47 14.81
N ALA A 21 22.65 31.64 15.22
CA ALA A 21 23.94 31.42 14.56
C ALA A 21 23.81 31.07 13.06
N VAL A 22 22.72 30.39 12.71
CA VAL A 22 22.37 29.94 11.37
C VAL A 22 20.88 30.06 11.13
N THR A 23 20.53 30.48 9.92
CA THR A 23 19.18 30.46 9.38
C THR A 23 19.07 29.35 8.34
N CYS A 24 18.12 28.43 8.54
CA CYS A 24 17.84 27.34 7.62
C CYS A 24 16.44 27.46 7.04
N SER A 25 16.29 27.13 5.77
CA SER A 25 15.01 26.98 5.09
C SER A 25 14.93 25.62 4.40
N VAL A 26 13.71 25.08 4.34
CA VAL A 26 13.37 23.88 3.57
C VAL A 26 12.32 24.28 2.54
N SER A 27 12.48 23.80 1.31
CA SER A 27 11.62 24.11 0.17
C SER A 27 11.28 22.84 -0.61
N ASN A 28 10.25 22.94 -1.46
CA ASN A 28 9.80 21.85 -2.32
C ASN A 28 9.30 20.60 -1.57
N VAL A 29 8.76 20.79 -0.36
CA VAL A 29 8.10 19.72 0.41
C VAL A 29 6.74 19.44 -0.23
N GLN A 30 6.50 18.20 -0.61
CA GLN A 30 5.27 17.77 -1.31
C GLN A 30 4.67 16.55 -0.61
N PRO A 31 3.37 16.27 -0.78
CA PRO A 31 2.77 15.02 -0.35
C PRO A 31 3.47 13.80 -0.96
N ILE A 32 3.61 12.73 -0.18
CA ILE A 32 3.95 11.41 -0.70
C ILE A 32 2.65 10.67 -1.03
N ASN A 33 2.42 10.39 -2.30
CA ASN A 33 1.28 9.59 -2.76
C ASN A 33 1.78 8.22 -3.24
N LEU A 34 1.37 7.15 -2.56
CA LEU A 34 1.68 5.76 -2.88
C LEU A 34 0.76 5.16 -3.95
N GLY A 35 -0.25 5.92 -4.41
CA GLY A 35 -1.15 5.53 -5.48
C GLY A 35 -2.12 4.42 -5.08
N SER A 36 -2.52 3.62 -6.08
CA SER A 36 -3.42 2.48 -5.88
C SER A 36 -2.68 1.31 -5.25
N VAL A 37 -3.24 0.77 -4.17
CA VAL A 37 -2.68 -0.34 -3.39
C VAL A 37 -3.57 -1.54 -3.53
N ASN A 38 -3.00 -2.65 -4.01
CA ASN A 38 -3.62 -3.97 -3.93
C ASN A 38 -3.29 -4.59 -2.56
N PRO A 39 -4.26 -4.76 -1.65
CA PRO A 39 -4.01 -5.26 -0.30
C PRO A 39 -3.58 -6.73 -0.26
N LEU A 40 -3.81 -7.48 -1.35
CA LEU A 40 -3.46 -8.89 -1.52
C LEU A 40 -2.07 -9.07 -2.16
N SER A 41 -1.43 -8.00 -2.62
CA SER A 41 -0.12 -8.06 -3.26
C SER A 41 0.98 -8.47 -2.29
N ALA A 42 1.93 -9.29 -2.74
CA ALA A 42 3.17 -9.57 -2.01
C ALA A 42 4.16 -8.38 -2.07
N THR A 43 4.00 -7.49 -3.04
CA THR A 43 4.87 -6.33 -3.24
C THR A 43 4.11 -5.03 -2.94
N GLY A 44 4.64 -4.25 -2.01
CA GLY A 44 4.07 -2.96 -1.65
C GLY A 44 4.40 -1.86 -2.65
N ALA A 45 3.38 -1.03 -2.94
CA ALA A 45 3.52 0.18 -3.73
C ALA A 45 4.56 1.12 -3.10
N THR A 46 5.27 1.87 -3.95
CA THR A 46 6.38 2.74 -3.53
C THR A 46 6.26 4.11 -4.15
N SER A 47 6.76 5.11 -3.44
CA SER A 47 6.80 6.50 -3.89
C SER A 47 7.95 7.22 -3.18
N SER A 48 8.24 8.45 -3.56
CA SER A 48 9.24 9.26 -2.88
C SER A 48 8.92 10.75 -2.97
N MET A 49 9.49 11.51 -2.04
CA MET A 49 9.51 12.97 -2.07
C MET A 49 10.95 13.43 -1.91
N THR A 50 11.40 14.34 -2.78
CA THR A 50 12.67 15.05 -2.63
C THR A 50 12.41 16.51 -2.29
N PHE A 51 12.95 16.94 -1.15
CA PHE A 51 12.93 18.35 -0.73
C PHE A 51 14.35 18.92 -0.71
N SER A 52 14.45 20.24 -0.83
CA SER A 52 15.72 20.97 -0.80
C SER A 52 15.85 21.75 0.50
N TYR A 53 17.06 21.81 1.04
CA TYR A 53 17.38 22.66 2.19
C TYR A 53 18.45 23.68 1.82
N THR A 54 18.43 24.82 2.49
CA THR A 54 19.44 25.88 2.39
C THR A 54 19.69 26.44 3.78
N CYS A 55 20.95 26.46 4.21
CA CYS A 55 21.33 27.01 5.50
C CYS A 55 22.45 28.04 5.33
N THR A 56 22.25 29.22 5.89
CA THR A 56 23.17 30.35 5.82
C THR A 56 23.65 30.70 7.22
N LYS A 57 24.96 30.92 7.36
CA LYS A 57 25.55 31.44 8.60
C LYS A 57 25.37 32.95 8.67
N GLU A 58 24.97 33.45 9.82
CA GLU A 58 24.89 34.89 10.05
C GLU A 58 26.28 35.46 10.34
N LEU A 59 26.52 36.71 9.93
CA LEU A 59 27.85 37.33 9.84
C LEU A 59 28.65 37.41 11.17
N GLY A 60 27.99 37.16 12.31
CA GLY A 60 28.59 37.17 13.65
C GLY A 60 29.08 35.81 14.17
N ASP A 61 28.73 34.69 13.51
CA ASP A 61 29.02 33.33 13.98
C ASP A 61 29.69 32.46 12.89
N ALA A 62 30.48 33.12 12.03
CA ALA A 62 31.16 32.48 10.89
C ALA A 62 32.07 31.32 11.29
N LEU A 63 32.49 31.26 12.56
CA LEU A 63 33.42 30.26 13.09
C LEU A 63 32.75 29.08 13.83
N ALA A 64 31.42 28.96 13.86
CA ALA A 64 30.80 27.76 14.43
C ALA A 64 30.73 26.61 13.41
N GLY A 65 30.97 25.38 13.87
CA GLY A 65 30.61 24.15 13.15
C GLY A 65 29.20 23.73 13.56
N ILE A 66 28.33 23.35 12.62
CA ILE A 66 26.92 23.07 12.91
C ILE A 66 26.52 21.71 12.37
N ASN A 67 25.84 20.91 13.19
CA ASN A 67 25.24 19.66 12.75
C ASN A 67 23.73 19.81 12.64
N LEU A 68 23.18 19.53 11.46
CA LEU A 68 21.75 19.53 11.18
C LEU A 68 21.23 18.11 11.25
N CYS A 69 20.10 17.90 11.93
CA CYS A 69 19.45 16.61 12.03
C CYS A 69 18.03 16.67 11.49
N PHE A 70 17.73 15.84 10.49
CA PHE A 70 16.46 15.84 9.78
C PHE A 70 15.52 14.80 10.36
N ASN A 71 14.58 15.23 11.20
CA ASN A 71 13.74 14.35 12.01
C ASN A 71 12.37 14.15 11.35
N ILE A 72 11.98 12.87 11.21
CA ILE A 72 10.61 12.46 10.92
C ILE A 72 10.16 11.54 12.06
N GLY A 73 9.34 12.08 12.93
CA GLY A 73 8.81 11.42 14.11
C GLY A 73 7.78 10.33 13.80
N ALA A 74 7.10 9.91 14.86
CA ALA A 74 6.06 8.91 14.80
C ALA A 74 4.86 9.35 13.93
N SER A 75 4.23 8.35 13.31
CA SER A 75 2.91 8.50 12.69
C SER A 75 1.89 9.04 13.68
N ALA A 76 1.02 9.95 13.24
CA ALA A 76 -0.07 10.47 14.06
C ALA A 76 -1.14 9.40 14.34
N VAL A 77 -1.18 8.34 13.53
CA VAL A 77 -2.15 7.25 13.63
C VAL A 77 -1.64 6.13 14.53
N SER A 78 -0.40 5.64 14.30
CA SER A 78 0.13 4.52 15.10
C SER A 78 0.91 4.94 16.34
N GLY A 79 1.38 6.20 16.42
CA GLY A 79 2.34 6.61 17.45
C GLY A 79 3.71 5.92 17.31
N GLN A 80 3.96 5.28 16.17
CA GLN A 80 5.19 4.53 15.88
C GLN A 80 5.91 5.07 14.64
N VAL A 81 7.22 4.84 14.58
CA VAL A 81 8.07 5.03 13.39
C VAL A 81 8.29 3.73 12.62
N THR A 82 8.05 2.56 13.24
CA THR A 82 8.25 1.25 12.61
C THR A 82 7.17 0.24 13.04
N PRO A 83 6.29 -0.21 12.13
CA PRO A 83 5.83 0.51 10.94
C PRO A 83 4.98 1.76 11.31
N ARG A 84 4.72 2.61 10.32
CA ARG A 84 3.78 3.74 10.41
C ARG A 84 2.42 3.33 9.86
N ASN A 85 1.34 3.97 10.30
CA ASN A 85 0.01 3.67 9.77
C ASN A 85 -0.63 4.92 9.17
N MET A 86 -1.35 4.73 8.08
CA MET A 86 -2.37 5.67 7.61
C MET A 86 -3.73 5.23 8.15
N SER A 87 -4.64 6.17 8.39
CA SER A 87 -6.03 5.88 8.76
C SER A 87 -6.95 6.06 7.55
N LEU A 88 -7.97 5.20 7.46
CA LEU A 88 -9.03 5.32 6.47
C LEU A 88 -9.91 6.54 6.79
N SER A 89 -10.20 7.33 5.76
CA SER A 89 -11.24 8.37 5.81
C SER A 89 -12.63 7.76 5.57
N GLY A 90 -13.16 6.99 6.53
CA GLY A 90 -14.48 6.37 6.40
C GLY A 90 -14.79 5.25 7.38
N THR A 91 -15.88 4.54 7.13
CA THR A 91 -16.34 3.37 7.91
C THR A 91 -16.30 2.10 7.06
N PRO A 92 -15.91 0.94 7.62
CA PRO A 92 -15.43 0.75 9.00
C PRO A 92 -14.03 1.35 9.19
N ALA A 93 -13.69 1.70 10.43
CA ALA A 93 -12.34 2.15 10.75
C ALA A 93 -11.31 1.10 10.32
N SER A 94 -10.27 1.53 9.62
CA SER A 94 -9.22 0.67 9.12
C SER A 94 -7.91 1.44 9.05
N THR A 95 -6.79 0.71 9.06
CA THR A 95 -5.46 1.30 8.93
C THR A 95 -4.67 0.57 7.85
N LEU A 96 -3.72 1.29 7.25
CA LEU A 96 -2.83 0.76 6.22
C LEU A 96 -1.39 1.05 6.63
N ALA A 97 -0.60 -0.01 6.80
CA ALA A 97 0.78 0.15 7.25
C ALA A 97 1.72 0.52 6.09
N TYR A 98 2.64 1.44 6.36
CA TYR A 98 3.66 1.90 5.44
C TYR A 98 4.96 2.21 6.20
N GLN A 99 6.03 2.46 5.45
CA GLN A 99 7.31 2.84 6.00
C GLN A 99 8.02 3.91 5.15
N LEU A 100 8.76 4.79 5.82
CA LEU A 100 9.60 5.84 5.26
C LEU A 100 11.08 5.50 5.47
N TYR A 101 11.87 5.71 4.44
CA TYR A 101 13.27 5.31 4.35
C TYR A 101 14.14 6.45 3.82
N GLN A 102 15.40 6.42 4.22
CA GLN A 102 16.44 7.38 3.81
C GLN A 102 17.04 7.03 2.45
N ASP A 103 16.90 5.78 2.01
CA ASP A 103 17.51 5.23 0.82
C ASP A 103 16.46 4.66 -0.15
N SER A 104 16.80 4.65 -1.45
CA SER A 104 15.97 4.06 -2.50
C SER A 104 15.83 2.54 -2.37
N GLY A 105 16.81 1.89 -1.73
CA GLY A 105 16.79 0.47 -1.39
C GLY A 105 15.80 0.11 -0.28
N ARG A 106 15.24 1.10 0.42
CA ARG A 106 14.29 0.92 1.53
C ARG A 106 14.83 0.01 2.63
N THR A 107 16.09 0.23 3.00
CA THR A 107 16.79 -0.55 4.03
C THR A 107 16.99 0.21 5.33
N LYS A 108 17.03 1.55 5.28
CA LYS A 108 17.26 2.43 6.43
C LYS A 108 16.02 3.25 6.74
N VAL A 109 15.30 2.86 7.79
CA VAL A 109 14.12 3.59 8.26
C VAL A 109 14.50 5.01 8.66
N TRP A 110 13.74 5.99 8.16
CA TRP A 110 13.86 7.39 8.57
C TRP A 110 13.05 7.63 9.84
N GLY A 111 13.70 7.97 10.94
CA GLY A 111 13.08 8.28 12.23
C GLY A 111 13.46 9.66 12.75
N SER A 112 13.61 9.77 14.07
CA SER A 112 13.91 11.04 14.73
C SER A 112 14.80 10.83 15.95
N GLN A 113 15.58 11.85 16.30
CA GLN A 113 16.39 11.88 17.51
C GLN A 113 15.61 11.66 18.81
N TYR A 114 14.31 11.94 18.79
CA TYR A 114 13.41 11.79 19.93
C TYR A 114 12.92 10.37 20.13
N GLN A 115 13.27 9.45 19.22
CA GLN A 115 12.87 8.04 19.30
C GLN A 115 14.08 7.13 19.26
N SER A 116 14.27 6.40 20.38
CA SER A 116 15.37 5.45 20.55
C SER A 116 15.37 4.38 19.46
N GLY A 117 16.56 3.98 19.03
CA GLY A 117 16.76 2.92 18.03
C GLY A 117 16.44 3.33 16.59
N THR A 118 16.15 4.60 16.31
CA THR A 118 15.93 5.09 14.95
C THR A 118 17.14 5.81 14.37
N THR A 119 17.20 5.90 13.05
CA THR A 119 18.24 6.64 12.34
C THR A 119 17.61 7.79 11.55
N PHE A 120 18.37 8.85 11.32
CA PHE A 120 17.93 10.03 10.60
C PHE A 120 19.15 10.66 9.90
N PRO A 121 18.96 11.36 8.76
CA PRO A 121 20.05 12.04 8.08
C PRO A 121 20.64 13.17 8.92
N MET A 122 21.96 13.28 8.89
CA MET A 122 22.71 14.40 9.47
C MET A 122 23.52 15.10 8.39
N VAL A 123 23.56 16.43 8.43
CA VAL A 123 24.35 17.27 7.52
C VAL A 123 25.18 18.24 8.34
N GLN A 124 26.49 18.22 8.12
CA GLN A 124 27.42 19.08 8.84
C GLN A 124 27.82 20.29 8.01
N LEU A 125 27.78 21.47 8.64
CA LEU A 125 28.33 22.72 8.14
C LEU A 125 29.63 22.99 8.88
N ASN A 126 30.73 23.06 8.14
CA ASN A 126 32.07 23.34 8.66
C ASN A 126 32.33 24.84 8.74
N LEU A 127 33.43 25.22 9.42
CA LEU A 127 33.89 26.60 9.59
C LEU A 127 33.83 27.40 8.28
N LEU A 128 34.41 26.86 7.21
CA LEU A 128 34.65 27.55 5.94
C LEU A 128 33.42 27.62 5.02
N ASN A 129 32.25 27.15 5.47
CA ASN A 129 31.00 27.32 4.71
C ASN A 129 30.47 28.76 4.85
N LEU A 130 31.16 29.70 4.20
CA LEU A 130 30.85 31.14 4.20
C LEU A 130 29.76 31.53 3.18
N THR A 131 29.39 30.60 2.31
CA THR A 131 28.24 30.71 1.40
C THR A 131 27.11 29.79 1.89
N PRO A 132 25.85 30.04 1.51
CA PRO A 132 24.74 29.15 1.84
C PRO A 132 25.06 27.70 1.47
N VAL A 133 24.89 26.78 2.42
CA VAL A 133 25.02 25.35 2.20
C VAL A 133 23.67 24.81 1.77
N THR A 134 23.63 24.27 0.56
CA THR A 134 22.42 23.73 -0.04
C THR A 134 22.56 22.26 -0.32
N GLY A 135 21.46 21.52 -0.20
CA GLY A 135 21.39 20.13 -0.61
C GLY A 135 19.96 19.66 -0.73
N SER A 136 19.79 18.37 -1.05
CA SER A 136 18.49 17.73 -1.12
C SER A 136 18.52 16.40 -0.40
N LEU A 137 17.40 16.03 0.19
CA LEU A 137 17.18 14.70 0.75
C LEU A 137 15.90 14.09 0.17
N THR A 138 15.91 12.78 -0.02
CA THR A 138 14.79 12.03 -0.58
C THR A 138 14.22 11.10 0.46
N VAL A 139 12.96 11.31 0.82
CA VAL A 139 12.18 10.38 1.63
C VAL A 139 11.59 9.34 0.69
N SER A 140 12.04 8.08 0.81
CA SER A 140 11.45 6.96 0.07
C SER A 140 10.36 6.31 0.91
N ALA A 141 9.25 5.92 0.31
CA ALA A 141 8.11 5.33 1.00
C ALA A 141 7.71 4.00 0.38
N GLN A 142 7.21 3.07 1.20
CA GLN A 142 6.67 1.79 0.75
C GLN A 142 5.51 1.33 1.63
N ILE A 143 4.47 0.77 1.01
CA ILE A 143 3.42 0.03 1.71
C ILE A 143 4.01 -1.28 2.27
N VAL A 144 3.77 -1.56 3.54
CA VAL A 144 4.17 -2.85 4.12
C VAL A 144 3.16 -3.89 3.67
N THR A 145 3.55 -4.90 2.89
CA THR A 145 2.64 -5.93 2.37
C THR A 145 2.87 -7.30 3.00
N PRO A 146 1.84 -8.18 3.04
CA PRO A 146 0.45 -7.95 2.60
C PRO A 146 -0.39 -7.18 3.64
N GLN A 147 -1.50 -6.57 3.22
CA GLN A 147 -2.42 -5.78 4.06
C GLN A 147 -3.85 -6.33 3.97
N THR A 148 -4.02 -7.63 4.21
CA THR A 148 -5.29 -8.35 3.96
C THR A 148 -6.47 -7.85 4.78
N ALA A 149 -6.23 -7.24 5.94
CA ALA A 149 -7.28 -6.65 6.77
C ALA A 149 -7.75 -5.25 6.28
N ALA A 150 -6.98 -4.59 5.41
CA ALA A 150 -7.33 -3.27 4.90
C ALA A 150 -8.57 -3.35 3.99
N VAL A 151 -9.46 -2.36 4.12
CA VAL A 151 -10.68 -2.25 3.32
C VAL A 151 -10.47 -1.22 2.20
N PRO A 152 -11.20 -1.29 1.08
CA PRO A 152 -11.12 -0.30 0.02
C PRO A 152 -11.43 1.12 0.50
N GLY A 153 -10.64 2.10 0.03
CA GLY A 153 -10.84 3.52 0.31
C GLY A 153 -9.55 4.33 0.43
N ASN A 154 -9.69 5.58 0.87
CA ASN A 154 -8.60 6.56 0.93
C ASN A 154 -7.97 6.62 2.32
N TYR A 155 -6.66 6.40 2.37
CA TYR A 155 -5.85 6.37 3.58
C TYR A 155 -4.90 7.57 3.64
N GLN A 156 -4.76 8.16 4.82
CA GLN A 156 -3.84 9.28 5.05
C GLN A 156 -3.13 9.21 6.42
N ASP A 157 -1.91 9.72 6.48
CA ASP A 157 -1.18 10.06 7.69
C ASP A 157 -0.55 11.46 7.53
N ASN A 158 -0.59 12.26 8.60
CA ASN A 158 -0.24 13.68 8.55
C ASN A 158 0.94 13.99 9.48
N TYR A 159 2.06 14.45 8.89
CA TYR A 159 3.22 14.94 9.64
C TYR A 159 3.15 16.45 9.79
N THR A 160 3.10 16.90 11.04
CA THR A 160 2.99 18.33 11.38
C THR A 160 4.37 18.94 11.59
N THR A 161 4.41 20.24 11.86
CA THR A 161 5.63 20.96 12.24
C THR A 161 6.26 20.47 13.55
N ALA A 162 5.56 19.65 14.34
CA ALA A 162 6.06 19.03 15.55
C ALA A 162 6.67 17.63 15.30
N THR A 163 6.26 16.95 14.23
CA THR A 163 6.75 15.60 13.90
C THR A 163 7.68 15.58 12.70
N ALA A 164 7.73 16.61 11.86
CA ALA A 164 8.67 16.74 10.76
C ALA A 164 9.41 18.09 10.82
N LEU A 165 10.66 18.04 11.33
CA LEU A 165 11.47 19.22 11.63
C LEU A 165 12.97 18.95 11.50
N VAL A 166 13.73 20.02 11.27
CA VAL A 166 15.20 20.00 11.27
C VAL A 166 15.68 20.67 12.54
N THR A 167 16.52 19.99 13.32
CA THR A 167 17.21 20.61 14.47
C THR A 167 18.66 20.93 14.13
N LEU A 168 19.24 21.87 14.87
CA LEU A 168 20.66 22.22 14.79
C LEU A 168 21.37 22.03 16.12
N ASN A 169 22.65 21.68 16.04
CA ASN A 169 23.59 21.64 17.16
C ASN A 169 24.85 22.43 16.80
N PRO A 170 25.07 23.62 17.39
CA PRO A 170 26.28 24.39 17.15
C PRO A 170 27.44 23.88 18.03
N GLY A 171 28.64 23.87 17.46
CA GLY A 171 29.90 23.61 18.14
C GLY A 171 30.91 24.72 17.84
N LEU A 172 31.86 24.93 18.75
CA LEU A 172 32.77 26.09 18.72
C LEU A 172 33.72 26.11 17.52
N LEU A 173 34.24 24.95 17.09
CA LEU A 173 35.24 24.84 16.01
C LEU A 173 34.90 23.73 15.00
N PHE A 174 34.22 22.69 15.44
CA PHE A 174 33.84 21.55 14.60
C PHE A 174 32.35 21.25 14.80
N PRO A 175 31.65 20.81 13.74
CA PRO A 175 30.27 20.37 13.86
C PRO A 175 30.21 19.17 14.82
N PRO A 176 29.34 19.21 15.85
CA PRO A 176 29.13 18.07 16.73
C PRO A 176 28.70 16.82 15.94
N THR A 177 28.95 15.64 16.50
CA THR A 177 28.41 14.37 15.96
C THR A 177 27.03 14.02 16.50
N THR A 178 26.55 14.79 17.48
CA THR A 178 25.23 14.67 18.08
C THR A 178 24.30 15.75 17.57
N CYS A 179 23.02 15.55 17.77
CA CYS A 179 22.01 16.53 17.47
C CYS A 179 21.67 17.38 18.69
N GLY A 180 21.02 18.52 18.45
CA GLY A 180 20.54 19.43 19.46
C GLY A 180 19.03 19.61 19.37
N ASP A 181 18.48 20.46 20.22
CA ASP A 181 17.03 20.69 20.32
C ASP A 181 16.58 22.01 19.69
N THR A 182 17.52 22.84 19.22
CA THR A 182 17.17 24.10 18.57
C THR A 182 16.61 23.80 17.18
N VAL A 183 15.39 24.26 16.90
CA VAL A 183 14.75 23.94 15.63
C VAL A 183 15.14 24.94 14.54
N ALA A 184 15.80 24.45 13.50
CA ALA A 184 16.33 25.20 12.39
C ALA A 184 15.29 25.45 11.28
N ALA A 185 14.48 24.44 10.96
CA ALA A 185 13.47 24.51 9.90
C ALA A 185 12.34 23.48 10.14
N ARG A 186 11.20 23.65 9.46
CA ARG A 186 10.06 22.71 9.50
C ARG A 186 9.75 22.20 8.11
N LEU A 187 9.22 20.98 8.01
CA LEU A 187 8.90 20.31 6.75
C LEU A 187 7.65 19.43 6.89
N PRO A 188 6.47 20.00 7.21
CA PRO A 188 5.24 19.22 7.29
C PRO A 188 4.87 18.62 5.92
N PHE A 189 4.38 17.39 5.91
CA PHE A 189 3.93 16.69 4.71
C PHE A 189 2.87 15.65 5.05
N THR A 190 2.20 15.13 4.03
CA THR A 190 1.18 14.09 4.19
C THR A 190 1.60 12.85 3.41
N VAL A 191 1.32 11.67 3.95
CA VAL A 191 1.45 10.39 3.23
C VAL A 191 0.05 9.87 2.94
N SER A 192 -0.19 9.45 1.70
CA SER A 192 -1.50 8.99 1.25
C SER A 192 -1.41 7.77 0.34
N ALA A 193 -2.47 6.97 0.34
CA ALA A 193 -2.65 5.83 -0.53
C ALA A 193 -4.15 5.55 -0.74
N THR A 194 -4.50 4.88 -1.84
CA THR A 194 -5.87 4.41 -2.10
C THR A 194 -5.87 2.89 -2.18
N VAL A 195 -6.58 2.22 -1.29
CA VAL A 195 -6.79 0.77 -1.39
C VAL A 195 -7.92 0.53 -2.39
N SER A 196 -7.61 -0.16 -3.50
CA SER A 196 -8.60 -0.51 -4.52
C SER A 196 -9.30 -1.82 -4.17
N LYS A 197 -10.56 -1.95 -4.58
CA LYS A 197 -11.22 -3.27 -4.63
C LYS A 197 -10.41 -4.19 -5.54
N GLN A 198 -10.18 -5.42 -5.12
CA GLN A 198 -9.47 -6.42 -5.89
C GLN A 198 -10.01 -7.82 -5.58
N CYS A 199 -10.19 -8.63 -6.62
CA CYS A 199 -10.42 -10.06 -6.49
C CYS A 199 -9.48 -10.84 -7.42
N ASN A 200 -8.87 -11.90 -6.90
CA ASN A 200 -8.01 -12.81 -7.64
C ASN A 200 -8.55 -14.24 -7.51
N ILE A 201 -8.56 -14.98 -8.62
CA ILE A 201 -8.73 -16.45 -8.59
C ILE A 201 -7.39 -17.03 -8.15
N THR A 202 -7.36 -17.65 -6.97
CA THR A 202 -6.14 -18.21 -6.37
C THR A 202 -5.95 -19.69 -6.71
N SER A 203 -7.03 -20.39 -7.05
CA SER A 203 -6.98 -21.76 -7.54
C SER A 203 -8.20 -22.06 -8.42
N ALA A 204 -7.98 -22.83 -9.47
CA ALA A 204 -9.03 -23.43 -10.28
C ALA A 204 -8.50 -24.79 -10.74
N THR A 205 -9.26 -25.84 -10.47
CA THR A 205 -8.86 -27.23 -10.74
C THR A 205 -9.91 -27.93 -11.58
N ASP A 206 -9.45 -28.77 -12.50
CA ASP A 206 -10.33 -29.45 -13.45
C ASP A 206 -11.31 -30.40 -12.75
N ILE A 207 -12.54 -30.46 -13.27
CA ILE A 207 -13.55 -31.44 -12.84
C ILE A 207 -13.48 -32.63 -13.78
N SER A 208 -13.05 -33.78 -13.26
CA SER A 208 -12.92 -35.02 -14.04
C SER A 208 -13.99 -36.02 -13.65
N PHE A 209 -14.74 -36.50 -14.63
CA PHE A 209 -15.63 -37.65 -14.45
C PHE A 209 -14.83 -38.94 -14.55
N ALA A 210 -15.18 -39.94 -13.73
CA ALA A 210 -14.65 -41.29 -13.91
C ALA A 210 -15.18 -41.90 -15.23
N PRO A 211 -14.41 -42.80 -15.89
CA PRO A 211 -14.90 -43.53 -17.06
C PRO A 211 -16.24 -44.21 -16.78
N ALA A 212 -17.21 -44.00 -17.67
CA ALA A 212 -18.58 -44.48 -17.49
C ALA A 212 -19.02 -45.37 -18.65
N ARG A 213 -19.91 -46.32 -18.34
CA ARG A 213 -20.60 -47.13 -19.36
C ARG A 213 -21.73 -46.32 -19.99
N ALA A 214 -22.15 -46.68 -21.20
CA ALA A 214 -23.27 -46.04 -21.91
C ALA A 214 -24.60 -46.04 -21.11
N THR A 215 -24.76 -46.95 -20.15
CA THR A 215 -25.91 -47.00 -19.22
C THR A 215 -25.82 -46.03 -18.06
N GLY A 216 -24.70 -45.32 -17.88
CA GLY A 216 -24.50 -44.33 -16.83
C GLY A 216 -25.50 -43.17 -16.94
N ARG A 217 -26.09 -42.78 -15.82
CA ARG A 217 -27.06 -41.68 -15.71
C ARG A 217 -26.70 -40.80 -14.53
N ASN A 218 -26.97 -39.51 -14.65
CA ASN A 218 -26.77 -38.53 -13.58
C ASN A 218 -25.38 -38.64 -12.92
N LEU A 219 -24.34 -38.77 -13.75
CA LEU A 219 -22.97 -38.88 -13.27
C LEU A 219 -22.57 -37.53 -12.69
N THR A 220 -21.98 -37.53 -11.49
CA THR A 220 -21.56 -36.30 -10.82
C THR A 220 -20.06 -36.31 -10.56
N ALA A 221 -19.43 -35.17 -10.75
CA ALA A 221 -18.06 -34.91 -10.32
C ALA A 221 -17.97 -33.51 -9.70
N SER A 222 -16.93 -33.24 -8.94
CA SER A 222 -16.76 -31.94 -8.30
C SER A 222 -15.30 -31.58 -8.13
N ASN A 223 -15.02 -30.29 -8.12
CA ASN A 223 -13.76 -29.75 -7.65
C ASN A 223 -14.00 -28.38 -7.01
N THR A 224 -12.96 -27.57 -6.82
CA THR A 224 -13.08 -26.30 -6.13
C THR A 224 -12.44 -25.15 -6.89
N VAL A 225 -12.99 -23.95 -6.68
CA VAL A 225 -12.40 -22.69 -7.11
C VAL A 225 -12.08 -21.87 -5.87
N GLY A 226 -10.85 -21.39 -5.77
CA GLY A 226 -10.41 -20.48 -4.71
C GLY A 226 -10.45 -19.03 -5.20
N VAL A 227 -11.13 -18.16 -4.46
CA VAL A 227 -11.21 -16.72 -4.75
C VAL A 227 -10.76 -15.94 -3.52
N ALA A 228 -9.82 -15.02 -3.70
CA ALA A 228 -9.38 -14.08 -2.66
C ALA A 228 -9.74 -12.66 -3.08
N CYS A 229 -10.54 -11.97 -2.27
CA CYS A 229 -10.95 -10.59 -2.50
C CYS A 229 -10.55 -9.70 -1.32
N SER A 230 -10.29 -8.41 -1.60
CA SER A 230 -10.06 -7.38 -0.58
C SER A 230 -11.17 -7.37 0.46
N ASN A 231 -10.81 -7.11 1.72
CA ASN A 231 -11.75 -7.17 2.84
C ASN A 231 -12.96 -6.22 2.61
N ASN A 232 -14.16 -6.65 2.99
CA ASN A 232 -15.42 -5.91 2.77
C ASN A 232 -15.72 -5.56 1.30
N THR A 233 -15.24 -6.36 0.35
CA THR A 233 -15.59 -6.22 -1.06
C THR A 233 -16.62 -7.28 -1.44
N PRO A 234 -17.91 -6.93 -1.63
CA PRO A 234 -18.89 -7.86 -2.17
C PRO A 234 -18.49 -8.29 -3.58
N TYR A 235 -18.69 -9.55 -3.91
CA TYR A 235 -18.43 -10.07 -5.24
C TYR A 235 -19.41 -11.18 -5.63
N THR A 236 -19.48 -11.44 -6.94
CA THR A 236 -20.16 -12.61 -7.50
C THR A 236 -19.22 -13.40 -8.38
N ILE A 237 -19.37 -14.72 -8.36
CA ILE A 237 -18.65 -15.66 -9.21
C ILE A 237 -19.66 -16.24 -10.20
N GLY A 238 -19.39 -16.05 -11.48
CA GLY A 238 -20.14 -16.64 -12.59
C GLY A 238 -19.33 -17.72 -13.31
N LEU A 239 -20.03 -18.76 -13.76
CA LEU A 239 -19.46 -19.84 -14.58
C LEU A 239 -20.13 -19.83 -15.95
N GLN A 240 -19.33 -19.78 -17.02
CA GLN A 240 -19.82 -19.77 -18.40
C GLN A 240 -19.08 -20.83 -19.22
N PRO A 241 -19.74 -21.93 -19.60
CA PRO A 241 -19.20 -22.92 -20.54
C PRO A 241 -18.82 -22.31 -21.89
N SER A 242 -17.99 -23.01 -22.68
CA SER A 242 -17.45 -22.48 -23.95
C SER A 242 -18.52 -22.18 -25.01
N ASN A 243 -19.70 -22.80 -24.90
CA ASN A 243 -20.85 -22.53 -25.76
C ASN A 243 -21.55 -21.19 -25.44
N GLY A 244 -21.06 -20.42 -24.46
CA GLY A 244 -21.58 -19.12 -24.07
C GLY A 244 -22.86 -19.18 -23.22
N ASN A 245 -23.32 -20.35 -22.81
CA ASN A 245 -24.56 -20.50 -22.04
C ASN A 245 -24.42 -19.90 -20.63
N THR A 246 -25.30 -18.95 -20.29
CA THR A 246 -25.25 -18.25 -18.99
C THR A 246 -26.01 -18.98 -17.88
N ALA A 247 -26.64 -20.12 -18.17
CA ALA A 247 -27.27 -21.00 -17.18
C ALA A 247 -26.32 -22.08 -16.65
N GLY A 248 -25.02 -22.04 -17.00
CA GLY A 248 -24.07 -23.08 -16.61
C GLY A 248 -24.30 -24.43 -17.30
N SER A 249 -25.12 -24.45 -18.36
CA SER A 249 -25.39 -25.64 -19.17
C SER A 249 -24.39 -25.71 -20.32
N GLY A 250 -23.39 -26.58 -20.17
CA GLY A 250 -22.30 -26.72 -21.11
C GLY A 250 -22.39 -27.98 -21.94
N VAL A 251 -21.48 -28.11 -22.91
CA VAL A 251 -21.35 -29.29 -23.76
C VAL A 251 -19.88 -29.66 -23.91
N MET A 252 -19.51 -30.86 -23.49
CA MET A 252 -18.17 -31.39 -23.72
C MET A 252 -18.08 -31.97 -25.13
N ALA A 253 -17.00 -31.66 -25.84
CA ALA A 253 -16.76 -32.14 -27.21
C ALA A 253 -15.80 -33.33 -27.21
N GLY A 254 -16.13 -34.33 -28.05
CA GLY A 254 -15.23 -35.44 -28.35
C GLY A 254 -13.99 -35.01 -29.14
N THR A 255 -13.08 -35.95 -29.34
CA THR A 255 -11.82 -35.74 -30.04
C THR A 255 -11.85 -36.27 -31.48
N GLY A 256 -10.92 -35.83 -32.32
CA GLY A 256 -10.75 -36.35 -33.68
C GLY A 256 -11.99 -36.16 -34.57
N SER A 257 -12.48 -37.25 -35.17
CA SER A 257 -13.66 -37.26 -36.03
C SER A 257 -14.98 -37.44 -35.28
N ASN A 258 -14.95 -37.63 -33.95
CA ASN A 258 -16.15 -37.78 -33.16
C ASN A 258 -16.86 -36.43 -32.99
N THR A 259 -18.06 -36.31 -33.55
CA THR A 259 -18.85 -35.07 -33.49
C THR A 259 -19.75 -34.97 -32.25
N ASP A 260 -19.87 -36.04 -31.46
CA ASP A 260 -20.75 -36.09 -30.29
C ASP A 260 -20.47 -34.95 -29.29
N LYS A 261 -21.54 -34.55 -28.61
CA LYS A 261 -21.53 -33.49 -27.60
C LYS A 261 -22.24 -34.00 -26.35
N VAL A 262 -21.51 -34.10 -25.25
CA VAL A 262 -22.03 -34.59 -23.97
C VAL A 262 -22.47 -33.39 -23.14
N PRO A 263 -23.77 -33.18 -22.90
CA PRO A 263 -24.25 -32.06 -22.11
C PRO A 263 -23.92 -32.27 -20.63
N TYR A 264 -23.65 -31.18 -19.93
CA TYR A 264 -23.50 -31.16 -18.49
C TYR A 264 -24.12 -29.90 -17.88
N GLN A 265 -24.39 -29.96 -16.58
CA GLN A 265 -24.89 -28.84 -15.79
C GLN A 265 -23.93 -28.55 -14.64
N LEU A 266 -23.51 -27.29 -14.51
CA LEU A 266 -22.75 -26.79 -13.36
C LEU A 266 -23.69 -26.39 -12.23
N SER A 267 -23.30 -26.72 -11.00
CA SER A 267 -24.08 -26.44 -9.78
C SER A 267 -23.18 -26.06 -8.61
N SER A 268 -23.71 -25.28 -7.67
CA SER A 268 -23.04 -24.85 -6.43
C SER A 268 -23.32 -25.77 -5.24
N THR A 269 -24.28 -26.70 -5.37
CA THR A 269 -24.58 -27.71 -4.36
C THR A 269 -24.46 -29.13 -4.94
N PRO A 270 -24.21 -30.14 -4.09
CA PRO A 270 -24.00 -31.52 -4.56
C PRO A 270 -25.23 -32.14 -5.22
N GLY A 271 -24.95 -33.11 -6.09
CA GLY A 271 -25.94 -34.02 -6.65
C GLY A 271 -26.57 -33.57 -7.97
N PRO A 272 -27.36 -34.44 -8.63
CA PRO A 272 -27.88 -34.19 -9.98
C PRO A 272 -28.88 -33.04 -10.08
N SER A 273 -29.51 -32.69 -8.96
CA SER A 273 -30.47 -31.58 -8.84
C SER A 273 -29.88 -30.40 -8.05
N GLY A 274 -28.55 -30.29 -8.03
CA GLY A 274 -27.86 -29.19 -7.35
C GLY A 274 -28.26 -27.83 -7.93
N THR A 275 -28.18 -26.79 -7.09
CA THR A 275 -28.51 -25.42 -7.45
C THR A 275 -27.65 -24.97 -8.62
N VAL A 276 -28.27 -24.63 -9.74
CA VAL A 276 -27.60 -24.20 -10.97
C VAL A 276 -26.64 -23.05 -10.71
N TRP A 277 -25.41 -23.18 -11.23
CA TRP A 277 -24.40 -22.13 -11.19
C TRP A 277 -24.03 -21.71 -12.62
N GLY A 278 -24.45 -20.51 -13.00
CA GLY A 278 -24.19 -19.89 -14.29
C GLY A 278 -23.55 -18.51 -14.17
N ASN A 279 -23.82 -17.65 -15.15
CA ASN A 279 -23.23 -16.31 -15.27
C ASN A 279 -24.31 -15.22 -15.44
N THR A 280 -25.36 -15.28 -14.62
CA THR A 280 -26.40 -14.25 -14.50
C THR A 280 -26.64 -13.91 -13.03
N SER A 281 -27.27 -12.76 -12.75
CA SER A 281 -27.58 -12.34 -11.37
C SER A 281 -28.46 -13.33 -10.58
N LEU A 282 -29.15 -14.27 -11.24
CA LEU A 282 -30.01 -15.28 -10.60
C LEU A 282 -29.27 -16.57 -10.24
N ASN A 283 -28.09 -16.81 -10.84
CA ASN A 283 -27.38 -18.09 -10.73
C ASN A 283 -25.86 -17.95 -10.57
N THR A 284 -25.37 -16.77 -10.23
CA THR A 284 -24.00 -16.58 -9.73
C THR A 284 -23.94 -16.91 -8.24
N VAL A 285 -22.76 -17.32 -7.76
CA VAL A 285 -22.51 -17.48 -6.33
C VAL A 285 -21.96 -16.17 -5.77
N ALA A 286 -22.60 -15.63 -4.73
CA ALA A 286 -22.16 -14.42 -4.07
C ALA A 286 -21.15 -14.72 -2.94
N GLY A 287 -20.27 -13.77 -2.69
CA GLY A 287 -19.32 -13.77 -1.59
C GLY A 287 -19.05 -12.35 -1.08
N ASN A 288 -18.37 -12.27 0.06
CA ASN A 288 -17.83 -11.02 0.56
C ASN A 288 -16.36 -11.24 0.91
N GLY A 289 -15.49 -10.35 0.43
CA GLY A 289 -14.05 -10.49 0.58
C GLY A 289 -13.63 -10.42 2.04
N THR A 290 -12.70 -11.29 2.42
CA THR A 290 -12.13 -11.41 3.77
C THR A 290 -10.63 -11.08 3.80
N GLY A 291 -10.05 -10.71 2.65
CA GLY A 291 -8.60 -10.58 2.49
C GLY A 291 -7.86 -11.91 2.32
N THR A 292 -8.55 -13.04 2.34
CA THR A 292 -7.98 -14.40 2.24
C THR A 292 -8.74 -15.23 1.21
N THR A 293 -8.14 -16.35 0.77
CA THR A 293 -8.81 -17.29 -0.15
C THR A 293 -10.02 -17.93 0.52
N THR A 294 -11.17 -17.81 -0.14
CA THR A 294 -12.39 -18.57 0.13
C THR A 294 -12.55 -19.63 -0.97
N THR A 295 -12.83 -20.86 -0.56
CA THR A 295 -12.97 -22.00 -1.47
C THR A 295 -14.45 -22.29 -1.75
N TYR A 296 -14.78 -22.42 -3.03
CA TYR A 296 -16.13 -22.69 -3.52
C TYR A 296 -16.18 -24.05 -4.23
N PRO A 297 -16.99 -25.01 -3.74
CA PRO A 297 -17.16 -26.27 -4.44
C PRO A 297 -18.02 -26.09 -5.69
N VAL A 298 -17.51 -26.58 -6.81
CA VAL A 298 -18.20 -26.61 -8.11
C VAL A 298 -18.54 -28.06 -8.40
N TYR A 299 -19.81 -28.33 -8.69
CA TYR A 299 -20.31 -29.64 -9.07
C TYR A 299 -20.69 -29.62 -10.55
N ALA A 300 -20.45 -30.73 -11.25
CA ALA A 300 -20.89 -30.93 -12.62
C ALA A 300 -21.69 -32.24 -12.70
N THR A 301 -22.82 -32.20 -13.40
CA THR A 301 -23.67 -33.38 -13.64
C THR A 301 -23.82 -33.65 -15.13
N VAL A 302 -23.56 -34.90 -15.54
CA VAL A 302 -23.84 -35.41 -16.87
C VAL A 302 -25.09 -36.30 -16.81
N PRO A 303 -26.21 -35.93 -17.45
CA PRO A 303 -27.47 -36.67 -17.36
C PRO A 303 -27.40 -38.09 -17.94
N SER A 304 -26.61 -38.29 -18.99
CA SER A 304 -26.47 -39.57 -19.71
C SER A 304 -25.06 -39.72 -20.27
N ALA A 305 -24.52 -40.93 -20.22
CA ALA A 305 -23.23 -41.28 -20.86
C ALA A 305 -23.39 -42.08 -22.15
N ASN A 306 -24.60 -42.16 -22.73
CA ASN A 306 -24.87 -42.92 -23.97
C ASN A 306 -24.43 -42.16 -25.23
N TYR A 307 -23.11 -42.00 -25.39
CA TYR A 307 -22.46 -41.34 -26.53
C TYR A 307 -21.34 -42.24 -27.06
N THR A 308 -20.79 -41.90 -28.23
CA THR A 308 -19.66 -42.62 -28.84
C THR A 308 -18.49 -42.71 -27.83
N PRO A 309 -17.86 -43.88 -27.62
CA PRO A 309 -16.74 -43.99 -26.70
C PRO A 309 -15.57 -43.09 -27.10
N ASP A 310 -15.25 -42.12 -26.23
CA ASP A 310 -14.20 -41.11 -26.45
C ASP A 310 -13.93 -40.34 -25.15
N ASN A 311 -12.90 -39.50 -25.15
CA ASN A 311 -12.68 -38.47 -24.15
C ASN A 311 -13.42 -37.20 -24.57
N TYR A 312 -14.15 -36.60 -23.64
CA TYR A 312 -14.90 -35.38 -23.86
C TYR A 312 -14.38 -34.27 -22.95
N ALA A 313 -14.19 -33.07 -23.49
CA ALA A 313 -13.74 -31.91 -22.72
C ALA A 313 -14.49 -30.62 -23.08
N ASP A 314 -14.56 -29.70 -22.12
CA ASP A 314 -15.05 -28.34 -22.28
C ASP A 314 -14.15 -27.39 -21.46
N THR A 315 -14.13 -26.11 -21.81
CA THR A 315 -13.45 -25.06 -21.03
C THR A 315 -14.48 -24.08 -20.50
N VAL A 316 -14.55 -23.97 -19.17
CA VAL A 316 -15.47 -23.06 -18.48
C VAL A 316 -14.72 -21.79 -18.11
N THR A 317 -15.28 -20.63 -18.47
CA THR A 317 -14.78 -19.33 -18.03
C THR A 317 -15.34 -18.99 -16.65
N ILE A 318 -14.45 -18.63 -15.72
CA ILE A 318 -14.81 -18.13 -14.39
C ILE A 318 -14.76 -16.61 -14.43
N ALA A 319 -15.89 -15.95 -14.19
CA ALA A 319 -16.01 -14.50 -14.12
C ALA A 319 -16.21 -14.06 -12.66
N VAL A 320 -15.36 -13.17 -12.14
CA VAL A 320 -15.53 -12.58 -10.81
C VAL A 320 -15.84 -11.09 -10.95
N THR A 321 -16.99 -10.65 -10.42
CA THR A 321 -17.46 -9.25 -10.51
C THR A 321 -17.50 -8.60 -9.13
N TYR A 322 -16.97 -7.38 -8.96
CA TYR A 322 -16.81 -6.68 -7.66
C TYR A 322 -16.82 -5.14 -7.76
#